data_AF-A0A2J9PMP5-F1
#
_entry.id   AF-A0A2J9PMP5-F1
#
_cell.length_a   1.000
_cell.length_b   1.000
_cell.length_c   1.000
_cell.angle_alpha   90.00
_cell.angle_beta   90.00
_cell.angle_gamma   90.00
#
_symmetry.space_group_name_H-M   'P 1'
#
loop_
_entity.id
_entity.type
_entity.pdbx_description
1 polymer ?
#
loop_
_entity_poly.entity_id
_entity_poly.type
_entity_poly.pdbx_seq_one_letter_code
_entity_poly.pdbx_strand_id
1 'polypeptide(L)'
;MDKFKMMAILFSMSFLASCGLIESNKTIQSSQSSDVESNNTQSAEVPTAESSESDSDQSLAEFSDEEIEYARVWLNEGKNMDVSNLKVTLIPKGSLINPDNVNYGTYDEDIIEIRGPQETDGHVVYSVRDKGSGYIHIYPIPYIFDHAESQEFSKYENIEENTEAVYLEPGDSQTVSQLINVIDISKKESFMSMDTAIEIYEEGLKATSNGETSGLNSEFYSRDYFAIEQDEPDSLMLSFENQGRGGQDYYFFKGEDDTIKIDTYFESYEKDEPDIQWTYDIYTQTFTEELSQEREDQQKVIEPFTEETAFEYIKEQEGFNDDIAVQVSKTRDDGSIEMTLISKELQGNGGSGTVDTFIIYPNGNYNSKHD
;
A
#
# COMPACT_ATOMS: atom_id res chain seq x y z
N MET A 1 31.30 1.66 -37.11
CA MET A 1 31.20 0.48 -38.00
C MET A 1 32.23 -0.53 -37.53
N ASP A 2 31.86 -1.80 -37.43
CA ASP A 2 32.72 -2.97 -37.16
C ASP A 2 33.53 -3.01 -35.83
N LYS A 3 33.65 -4.16 -35.14
CA LYS A 3 32.87 -5.41 -35.18
C LYS A 3 33.05 -6.21 -33.87
N PHE A 4 32.06 -7.00 -33.51
CA PHE A 4 32.05 -7.89 -32.33
C PHE A 4 32.93 -9.14 -32.50
N LYS A 5 33.61 -9.58 -31.41
CA LYS A 5 33.79 -10.98 -30.91
C LYS A 5 35.21 -11.36 -30.43
N MET A 6 35.35 -11.47 -29.11
CA MET A 6 35.95 -12.59 -28.33
C MET A 6 35.65 -12.28 -26.84
N MET A 7 35.67 -13.20 -25.87
CA MET A 7 36.15 -14.60 -25.84
C MET A 7 35.19 -15.47 -24.99
N ALA A 8 35.31 -16.79 -25.03
CA ALA A 8 34.54 -17.72 -24.20
C ALA A 8 35.47 -18.53 -23.26
N ILE A 9 34.91 -19.11 -22.19
CA ILE A 9 35.49 -20.22 -21.40
C ILE A 9 34.34 -21.01 -20.74
N LEU A 10 34.55 -22.32 -20.48
CA LEU A 10 33.53 -23.25 -19.97
C LEU A 10 33.78 -23.61 -18.50
N PHE A 11 32.69 -23.86 -17.75
CA PHE A 11 32.56 -24.90 -16.72
C PHE A 11 31.15 -25.50 -16.91
N SER A 12 30.94 -26.76 -17.29
CA SER A 12 31.30 -28.06 -16.67
C SER A 12 30.23 -28.55 -15.69
N MET A 13 29.70 -29.76 -15.93
CA MET A 13 28.54 -30.35 -15.24
C MET A 13 28.85 -30.91 -13.84
N SER A 14 27.87 -30.80 -12.93
CA SER A 14 27.36 -31.82 -11.96
C SER A 14 26.62 -31.06 -10.82
N PHE A 15 25.64 -31.61 -10.09
CA PHE A 15 25.45 -32.99 -9.63
C PHE A 15 24.00 -33.54 -9.77
N LEU A 16 23.79 -34.73 -9.20
CA LEU A 16 22.65 -35.65 -9.36
C LEU A 16 21.30 -35.17 -8.81
N ALA A 17 20.21 -35.61 -9.44
CA ALA A 17 18.93 -35.83 -8.79
C ALA A 17 18.92 -37.21 -8.08
N SER A 18 18.15 -37.35 -6.99
CA SER A 18 17.92 -38.64 -6.31
C SER A 18 16.51 -38.72 -5.74
N CYS A 19 15.87 -39.86 -5.89
CA CYS A 19 14.52 -40.17 -5.38
C CYS A 19 14.40 -41.70 -5.16
N GLY A 20 13.58 -42.12 -4.19
CA GLY A 20 12.99 -43.47 -4.20
C GLY A 20 13.72 -44.60 -3.47
N LEU A 21 13.60 -44.61 -2.13
CA LEU A 21 12.98 -45.68 -1.33
C LEU A 21 13.21 -47.19 -1.62
N ILE A 22 13.43 -47.92 -0.51
CA ILE A 22 12.83 -49.23 -0.12
C ILE A 22 13.53 -50.56 -0.52
N GLU A 23 14.11 -51.17 0.53
CA GLU A 23 14.10 -52.58 0.98
C GLU A 23 14.69 -53.79 0.22
N SER A 24 15.44 -54.60 1.00
CA SER A 24 15.43 -56.08 1.10
C SER A 24 15.77 -56.94 -0.15
N ASN A 25 16.55 -58.04 -0.07
CA ASN A 25 16.64 -59.04 1.00
C ASN A 25 17.82 -60.04 0.83
N LYS A 26 18.37 -60.54 1.95
CA LYS A 26 18.90 -61.93 2.18
C LYS A 26 20.20 -62.49 1.53
N THR A 27 20.85 -63.37 2.33
CA THR A 27 21.64 -64.59 1.95
C THR A 27 23.13 -64.40 1.55
N ILE A 28 24.13 -65.22 1.95
CA ILE A 28 24.45 -66.00 3.19
C ILE A 28 25.88 -66.61 3.05
N GLN A 29 26.64 -66.78 4.16
CA GLN A 29 27.91 -67.55 4.26
C GLN A 29 29.10 -67.09 3.37
N SER A 30 30.39 -67.49 3.55
CA SER A 30 31.28 -67.89 4.67
C SER A 30 32.71 -68.02 4.06
N SER A 31 33.89 -68.03 4.70
CA SER A 31 34.39 -68.21 6.08
C SER A 31 35.67 -67.30 6.27
N GLN A 32 36.72 -67.48 7.11
CA GLN A 32 37.12 -68.50 8.11
C GLN A 32 38.23 -67.99 9.07
N SER A 33 38.26 -68.52 10.29
CA SER A 33 39.42 -68.89 11.16
C SER A 33 40.79 -68.16 11.05
N SER A 34 41.24 -67.55 12.16
CA SER A 34 42.32 -68.14 13.01
C SER A 34 42.48 -67.41 14.35
N ASP A 35 42.79 -68.15 15.42
CA ASP A 35 42.85 -67.67 16.81
C ASP A 35 44.24 -67.13 17.24
N VAL A 36 44.26 -66.12 18.12
CA VAL A 36 45.37 -65.82 19.07
C VAL A 36 44.75 -65.36 20.41
N GLU A 37 45.49 -65.51 21.50
CA GLU A 37 44.97 -65.77 22.85
C GLU A 37 45.17 -64.63 23.89
N SER A 38 44.18 -64.49 24.78
CA SER A 38 44.20 -63.87 26.14
C SER A 38 44.80 -62.47 26.38
N ASN A 39 43.96 -61.58 26.95
CA ASN A 39 44.18 -61.15 28.34
C ASN A 39 42.91 -60.69 29.08
N ASN A 40 42.98 -60.61 30.41
CA ASN A 40 41.83 -60.58 31.33
C ASN A 40 41.61 -59.21 32.02
N THR A 41 40.36 -58.75 32.13
CA THR A 41 39.85 -57.81 33.16
C THR A 41 38.35 -58.02 33.41
N GLN A 42 37.90 -57.93 34.67
CA GLN A 42 36.48 -57.98 35.06
C GLN A 42 35.91 -56.60 35.39
N SER A 43 34.72 -56.26 34.85
CA SER A 43 33.67 -55.43 35.46
C SER A 43 32.42 -55.60 34.58
N ALA A 44 31.34 -56.26 35.02
CA ALA A 44 30.33 -55.80 35.98
C ALA A 44 29.51 -54.61 35.44
N GLU A 45 28.19 -54.74 35.51
CA GLU A 45 27.21 -54.00 34.69
C GLU A 45 27.13 -52.50 34.99
N VAL A 46 26.90 -51.71 33.94
CA VAL A 46 26.33 -50.36 34.04
C VAL A 46 24.85 -50.50 33.65
N PRO A 47 23.89 -50.06 34.48
CA PRO A 47 22.49 -50.12 34.11
C PRO A 47 22.20 -49.17 32.95
N THR A 48 21.45 -49.63 31.95
CA THR A 48 20.95 -48.78 30.87
C THR A 48 20.07 -47.69 31.48
N ALA A 49 20.47 -46.43 31.36
CA ALA A 49 19.55 -45.32 31.58
C ALA A 49 18.54 -45.36 30.42
N GLU A 50 17.27 -45.62 30.73
CA GLU A 50 16.19 -45.40 29.77
C GLU A 50 16.17 -43.92 29.41
N SER A 51 16.21 -43.61 28.12
CA SER A 51 16.08 -42.23 27.66
C SER A 51 14.68 -41.77 27.98
N SER A 52 14.56 -40.78 28.87
CA SER A 52 13.31 -40.04 29.04
C SER A 52 13.12 -39.13 27.83
N GLU A 53 12.60 -39.69 26.74
CA GLU A 53 11.85 -38.91 25.75
C GLU A 53 10.71 -38.24 26.51
N SER A 54 10.80 -36.92 26.69
CA SER A 54 9.89 -36.15 27.53
C SER A 54 8.58 -35.84 26.83
N ASP A 55 7.49 -35.77 27.59
CA ASP A 55 6.17 -35.31 27.11
C ASP A 55 6.13 -33.84 26.63
N SER A 56 7.29 -33.19 26.44
CA SER A 56 7.45 -31.78 26.05
C SER A 56 6.87 -31.47 24.67
N ASP A 57 7.08 -32.37 23.71
CA ASP A 57 6.75 -32.12 22.30
C ASP A 57 5.25 -32.30 22.01
N GLN A 58 4.51 -32.95 22.93
CA GLN A 58 3.05 -33.02 22.89
C GLN A 58 2.40 -31.65 23.20
N SER A 59 3.12 -30.72 23.83
CA SER A 59 2.55 -29.48 24.39
C SER A 59 2.29 -28.36 23.38
N LEU A 60 2.95 -28.36 22.21
CA LEU A 60 2.77 -27.31 21.19
C LEU A 60 1.97 -27.76 19.96
N ALA A 61 1.72 -29.05 19.80
CA ALA A 61 1.03 -29.61 18.63
C ALA A 61 -0.48 -29.30 18.55
N GLU A 62 -1.02 -28.52 19.50
CA GLU A 62 -2.41 -28.04 19.51
C GLU A 62 -2.54 -26.59 18.98
N PHE A 63 -1.43 -25.87 18.78
CA PHE A 63 -1.37 -24.48 18.30
C PHE A 63 -0.94 -24.40 16.82
N SER A 64 -1.16 -23.26 16.19
CA SER A 64 -0.69 -22.98 14.82
C SER A 64 0.79 -22.59 14.79
N ASP A 65 1.42 -22.71 13.61
CA ASP A 65 2.82 -22.27 13.41
C ASP A 65 2.95 -20.76 13.68
N GLU A 66 1.94 -19.96 13.32
CA GLU A 66 1.87 -18.53 13.58
C GLU A 66 1.78 -18.20 15.09
N GLU A 67 0.89 -18.86 15.84
CA GLU A 67 0.79 -18.67 17.30
C GLU A 67 2.13 -18.98 18.00
N ILE A 68 2.78 -20.06 17.58
CA ILE A 68 4.10 -20.49 18.09
C ILE A 68 5.20 -19.49 17.69
N GLU A 69 5.15 -18.93 16.48
CA GLU A 69 6.07 -17.87 16.04
C GLU A 69 5.91 -16.62 16.89
N TYR A 70 4.70 -16.08 17.03
CA TYR A 70 4.42 -14.84 17.76
C TYR A 70 4.85 -14.96 19.24
N ALA A 71 4.56 -16.10 19.87
CA ALA A 71 5.01 -16.38 21.23
C ALA A 71 6.53 -16.51 21.36
N ARG A 72 7.23 -17.05 20.36
CA ARG A 72 8.71 -17.13 20.34
C ARG A 72 9.37 -15.78 20.09
N VAL A 73 8.82 -14.96 19.19
CA VAL A 73 9.27 -13.58 18.96
C VAL A 73 9.21 -12.80 20.26
N TRP A 74 8.05 -12.84 20.94
CA TRP A 74 7.92 -12.17 22.24
C TRP A 74 8.86 -12.75 23.30
N LEU A 75 9.03 -14.07 23.38
CA LEU A 75 9.92 -14.72 24.35
C LEU A 75 11.40 -14.30 24.23
N ASN A 76 11.87 -13.97 23.02
CA ASN A 76 13.23 -13.52 22.78
C ASN A 76 13.37 -11.98 22.91
N GLU A 77 12.45 -11.22 22.32
CA GLU A 77 12.61 -9.78 22.07
C GLU A 77 11.63 -8.87 22.86
N GLY A 78 10.62 -9.45 23.50
CA GLY A 78 9.63 -8.73 24.30
C GLY A 78 10.23 -8.16 25.60
N LYS A 79 9.88 -6.91 25.95
CA LYS A 79 10.51 -6.21 27.10
C LYS A 79 9.94 -6.65 28.45
N ASN A 80 8.72 -7.18 28.48
CA ASN A 80 8.08 -7.75 29.67
C ASN A 80 7.45 -9.11 29.35
N MET A 81 7.72 -10.14 30.17
CA MET A 81 7.08 -11.46 30.08
C MET A 81 5.85 -11.61 30.98
N ASP A 82 5.68 -10.75 31.99
CA ASP A 82 4.52 -10.72 32.89
C ASP A 82 3.46 -9.77 32.31
N VAL A 83 2.88 -10.19 31.18
CA VAL A 83 1.90 -9.43 30.38
C VAL A 83 0.53 -10.14 30.38
N SER A 84 -0.55 -9.38 30.53
CA SER A 84 -1.91 -9.91 30.60
C SER A 84 -2.57 -10.13 29.24
N ASN A 85 -2.01 -9.54 28.17
CA ASN A 85 -2.43 -9.67 26.78
C ASN A 85 -1.26 -9.28 25.86
N LEU A 86 -1.23 -9.81 24.65
CA LEU A 86 -0.39 -9.34 23.54
C LEU A 86 -1.28 -9.07 22.32
N LYS A 87 -1.34 -7.83 21.84
CA LYS A 87 -2.02 -7.50 20.58
C LYS A 87 -1.08 -7.87 19.44
N VAL A 88 -1.47 -8.82 18.60
CA VAL A 88 -0.80 -9.04 17.30
C VAL A 88 -1.57 -8.27 16.22
N THR A 89 -0.82 -7.51 15.42
CA THR A 89 -1.27 -6.79 14.24
C THR A 89 -0.58 -7.40 13.01
N LEU A 90 -1.32 -7.64 11.93
CA LEU A 90 -0.73 -7.94 10.63
C LEU A 90 -0.76 -6.69 9.75
N ILE A 91 0.34 -6.37 9.09
CA ILE A 91 0.48 -5.18 8.23
C ILE A 91 1.05 -5.67 6.90
N PRO A 92 0.33 -5.56 5.77
CA PRO A 92 0.81 -6.12 4.50
C PRO A 92 1.94 -5.31 3.88
N LYS A 93 2.66 -5.95 2.94
CA LYS A 93 3.51 -5.23 1.98
C LYS A 93 2.77 -4.02 1.40
N GLY A 94 3.47 -2.90 1.27
CA GLY A 94 2.97 -1.66 0.66
C GLY A 94 2.27 -0.72 1.64
N SER A 95 1.96 -1.16 2.86
CA SER A 95 1.45 -0.28 3.92
C SER A 95 2.45 0.81 4.27
N LEU A 96 1.96 2.01 4.61
CA LEU A 96 2.83 3.06 5.15
C LEU A 96 3.50 2.61 6.45
N ILE A 97 4.77 2.98 6.62
CA ILE A 97 5.52 2.79 7.87
C ILE A 97 4.86 3.55 9.02
N ASN A 98 4.33 4.74 8.73
CA ASN A 98 3.45 5.51 9.61
C ASN A 98 2.13 5.79 8.87
N PRO A 99 1.00 5.15 9.23
CA PRO A 99 -0.30 5.37 8.57
C PRO A 99 -0.76 6.84 8.56
N ASP A 100 -0.28 7.65 9.52
CA ASP A 100 -0.61 9.07 9.63
C ASP A 100 0.34 9.98 8.83
N ASN A 101 1.40 9.47 8.18
CA ASN A 101 2.38 10.29 7.46
C ASN A 101 3.15 9.52 6.36
N VAL A 102 2.80 9.77 5.09
CA VAL A 102 3.38 9.14 3.89
C VAL A 102 4.90 9.24 3.79
N ASN A 103 5.50 10.32 4.31
CA ASN A 103 6.91 10.58 4.11
C ASN A 103 7.80 9.50 4.75
N TYR A 104 7.28 8.79 5.75
CA TYR A 104 8.01 7.71 6.45
C TYR A 104 8.32 6.49 5.56
N GLY A 105 7.77 6.42 4.34
CA GLY A 105 7.95 5.30 3.41
C GLY A 105 6.94 4.17 3.63
N THR A 106 7.12 3.08 2.88
CA THR A 106 6.27 1.88 2.92
C THR A 106 7.06 0.65 3.37
N TYR A 107 6.36 -0.40 3.81
CA TYR A 107 6.99 -1.69 4.09
C TYR A 107 7.15 -2.52 2.81
N ASP A 108 8.39 -2.96 2.56
CA ASP A 108 8.76 -3.77 1.40
C ASP A 108 8.28 -5.24 1.47
N GLU A 109 7.73 -5.66 2.61
CA GLU A 109 7.38 -7.03 2.96
C GLU A 109 6.12 -7.08 3.84
N ASP A 110 5.52 -8.27 4.01
CA ASP A 110 4.48 -8.46 5.03
C ASP A 110 5.11 -8.42 6.43
N ILE A 111 4.58 -7.54 7.28
CA ILE A 111 5.05 -7.24 8.63
C ILE A 111 4.08 -7.78 9.67
N ILE A 112 4.65 -8.24 10.78
CA ILE A 112 3.93 -8.58 12.00
C ILE A 112 4.38 -7.63 13.11
N GLU A 113 3.42 -7.01 13.78
CA GLU A 113 3.66 -6.26 15.01
C GLU A 113 3.06 -7.03 16.19
N ILE A 114 3.80 -7.08 17.29
CA ILE A 114 3.33 -7.59 18.58
C ILE A 114 3.48 -6.46 19.61
N ARG A 115 2.36 -5.97 20.18
CA ARG A 115 2.34 -4.95 21.24
C ARG A 115 1.96 -5.54 22.59
N GLY A 116 2.68 -5.15 23.64
CA GLY A 116 2.24 -5.32 25.03
C GLY A 116 1.12 -4.32 25.40
N PRO A 117 0.45 -4.49 26.55
CA PRO A 117 -0.70 -3.65 26.94
C PRO A 117 -0.32 -2.19 27.26
N GLN A 118 0.95 -1.90 27.55
CA GLN A 118 1.51 -0.57 27.75
C GLN A 118 2.83 -0.43 26.99
N GLU A 119 3.22 0.80 26.65
CA GLU A 119 4.54 1.12 26.06
C GLU A 119 5.71 0.52 26.86
N THR A 120 5.58 0.47 28.19
CA THR A 120 6.58 -0.11 29.10
C THR A 120 6.72 -1.63 29.01
N ASP A 121 5.68 -2.33 28.55
CA ASP A 121 5.74 -3.78 28.26
C ASP A 121 6.45 -4.04 26.92
N GLY A 122 6.43 -3.03 26.04
CA GLY A 122 7.14 -2.98 24.78
C GLY A 122 6.29 -3.33 23.56
N HIS A 123 6.97 -3.41 22.43
CA HIS A 123 6.47 -3.96 21.19
C HIS A 123 7.65 -4.49 20.37
N VAL A 124 7.37 -5.34 19.40
CA VAL A 124 8.31 -5.85 18.40
C VAL A 124 7.63 -5.75 17.02
N VAL A 125 8.32 -5.22 16.02
CA VAL A 125 7.85 -5.15 14.63
C VAL A 125 8.85 -5.93 13.77
N TYR A 126 8.40 -6.93 13.01
CA TYR A 126 9.30 -7.83 12.29
C TYR A 126 8.71 -8.42 11.01
N SER A 127 9.57 -8.95 10.13
CA SER A 127 9.18 -9.77 8.96
C SER A 127 9.87 -11.15 8.93
N VAL A 128 9.36 -12.05 8.10
CA VAL A 128 9.85 -13.44 7.94
C VAL A 128 10.16 -13.76 6.48
N ARG A 129 11.39 -13.47 6.06
CA ARG A 129 11.88 -13.66 4.68
C ARG A 129 12.04 -15.13 4.31
N ASP A 130 12.80 -15.86 5.12
CA ASP A 130 13.10 -17.29 4.94
C ASP A 130 12.30 -18.13 5.94
N LYS A 131 11.05 -18.51 5.59
CA LYS A 131 10.21 -19.35 6.46
C LYS A 131 10.89 -20.67 6.81
N GLY A 132 10.94 -20.98 8.11
CA GLY A 132 11.62 -22.17 8.65
C GLY A 132 13.14 -22.03 8.86
N SER A 133 13.74 -20.87 8.61
CA SER A 133 15.15 -20.59 8.94
C SER A 133 15.40 -20.43 10.45
N GLY A 134 14.38 -20.02 11.20
CA GLY A 134 14.49 -19.55 12.59
C GLY A 134 14.95 -18.09 12.73
N TYR A 135 15.12 -17.35 11.63
CA TYR A 135 15.49 -15.93 11.63
C TYR A 135 14.29 -15.03 11.33
N ILE A 136 14.23 -13.91 12.03
CA ILE A 136 13.33 -12.78 11.78
C ILE A 136 14.14 -11.52 11.45
N HIS A 137 13.49 -10.52 10.86
CA HIS A 137 14.09 -9.21 10.57
C HIS A 137 13.33 -8.15 11.36
N ILE A 138 13.96 -7.56 12.38
CA ILE A 138 13.33 -6.62 13.33
C ILE A 138 13.50 -5.19 12.82
N TYR A 139 12.39 -4.46 12.73
CA TYR A 139 12.33 -3.08 12.25
C TYR A 139 12.39 -2.09 13.44
N PRO A 140 13.11 -0.96 13.31
CA PRO A 140 13.35 0.00 14.41
C PRO A 140 12.17 0.97 14.65
N ILE A 141 10.94 0.46 14.58
CA ILE A 141 9.69 1.21 14.74
C ILE A 141 9.50 1.62 16.22
N PRO A 142 8.99 2.84 16.49
CA PRO A 142 8.63 3.27 17.84
C PRO A 142 7.19 2.84 18.21
N TYR A 143 6.91 2.69 19.51
CA TYR A 143 5.56 2.32 19.97
C TYR A 143 4.51 3.40 19.62
N ILE A 144 4.95 4.66 19.53
CA ILE A 144 4.16 5.79 19.00
C ILE A 144 5.12 6.63 18.16
N PHE A 145 4.73 7.02 16.95
CA PHE A 145 5.45 8.05 16.20
C PHE A 145 5.27 9.42 16.88
N ASP A 146 6.34 10.21 16.99
CA ASP A 146 6.21 11.61 17.46
C ASP A 146 5.42 12.41 16.41
N HIS A 147 4.49 13.26 16.86
CA HIS A 147 3.70 14.12 15.98
C HIS A 147 4.52 15.27 15.37
N ALA A 148 5.76 15.47 15.82
CA ALA A 148 6.72 16.37 15.17
C ALA A 148 7.57 15.62 14.15
N GLU A 149 7.92 16.28 13.04
CA GLU A 149 8.98 15.83 12.12
C GLU A 149 10.32 15.70 12.86
N SER A 150 10.56 14.50 13.37
CA SER A 150 11.74 14.21 14.18
C SER A 150 12.98 14.06 13.30
N GLN A 151 14.17 14.34 13.85
CA GLN A 151 15.44 14.10 13.16
C GLN A 151 15.75 12.60 12.96
N GLU A 152 14.88 11.71 13.44
CA GLU A 152 14.94 10.26 13.24
C GLU A 152 14.32 9.83 11.90
N PHE A 153 13.63 10.74 11.18
CA PHE A 153 12.94 10.49 9.91
C PHE A 153 13.74 9.64 8.90
N SER A 154 15.01 9.95 8.69
CA SER A 154 15.88 9.26 7.73
C SER A 154 16.23 7.81 8.12
N LYS A 155 15.85 7.35 9.32
CA LYS A 155 15.90 5.92 9.70
C LYS A 155 14.75 5.11 9.08
N TYR A 156 13.67 5.78 8.67
CA TYR A 156 12.49 5.17 8.07
C TYR A 156 12.52 5.28 6.55
N GLU A 157 12.99 6.42 6.02
CA GLU A 157 13.32 6.65 4.60
C GLU A 157 14.20 5.54 3.99
N ASN A 158 15.07 4.92 4.79
CA ASN A 158 15.87 3.73 4.43
C ASN A 158 15.75 2.68 5.53
N ILE A 159 14.53 2.23 5.84
CA ILE A 159 14.29 1.35 7.00
C ILE A 159 15.08 0.04 6.94
N GLU A 160 15.26 -0.54 5.74
CA GLU A 160 16.05 -1.75 5.50
C GLU A 160 17.53 -1.62 5.90
N GLU A 161 18.15 -0.43 5.84
CA GLU A 161 19.52 -0.23 6.34
C GLU A 161 19.61 -0.29 7.88
N ASN A 162 18.47 -0.19 8.56
CA ASN A 162 18.34 -0.13 10.02
C ASN A 162 17.63 -1.37 10.61
N THR A 163 17.26 -2.35 9.77
CA THR A 163 16.60 -3.60 10.15
C THR A 163 17.61 -4.66 10.60
N GLU A 164 17.38 -5.32 11.75
CA GLU A 164 18.32 -6.30 12.33
C GLU A 164 17.84 -7.76 12.15
N ALA A 165 18.68 -8.63 11.60
CA ALA A 165 18.37 -10.05 11.42
C ALA A 165 18.74 -10.87 12.68
N VAL A 166 17.72 -11.39 13.38
CA VAL A 166 17.86 -12.07 14.69
C VAL A 166 17.39 -13.52 14.60
N TYR A 167 18.11 -14.43 15.27
CA TYR A 167 17.72 -15.83 15.43
C TYR A 167 16.86 -16.02 16.67
N LEU A 168 15.69 -16.64 16.52
CA LEU A 168 14.80 -16.97 17.64
C LEU A 168 15.19 -18.31 18.26
N GLU A 169 15.59 -18.29 19.53
CA GLU A 169 15.73 -19.53 20.30
C GLU A 169 14.33 -20.16 20.52
N PRO A 170 14.12 -21.47 20.29
CA PRO A 170 12.79 -22.10 20.28
C PRO A 170 12.00 -22.05 21.59
N GLY A 171 12.65 -21.70 22.71
CA GLY A 171 12.04 -21.64 24.04
C GLY A 171 11.75 -23.00 24.68
N ASP A 172 11.25 -22.96 25.92
CA ASP A 172 10.59 -24.09 26.56
C ASP A 172 9.12 -24.16 26.13
N SER A 173 8.61 -25.36 25.84
CA SER A 173 7.26 -25.58 25.32
C SER A 173 6.17 -25.07 26.27
N GLN A 174 6.35 -25.22 27.60
CA GLN A 174 5.37 -24.73 28.58
C GLN A 174 5.34 -23.20 28.62
N THR A 175 6.50 -22.56 28.50
CA THR A 175 6.67 -21.09 28.49
C THR A 175 6.09 -20.48 27.22
N VAL A 176 6.36 -21.07 26.05
CA VAL A 176 5.74 -20.68 24.77
C VAL A 176 4.21 -20.83 24.85
N SER A 177 3.71 -21.96 25.36
CA SER A 177 2.26 -22.16 25.55
C SER A 177 1.61 -21.12 26.46
N GLN A 178 2.31 -20.64 27.50
CA GLN A 178 1.80 -19.58 28.39
C GLN A 178 1.66 -18.23 27.67
N LEU A 179 2.59 -17.89 26.77
CA LEU A 179 2.49 -16.68 25.94
C LEU A 179 1.38 -16.78 24.89
N ILE A 180 1.18 -17.94 24.25
CA ILE A 180 0.08 -18.13 23.29
C ILE A 180 -1.28 -17.87 23.95
N ASN A 181 -1.47 -18.30 25.21
CA ASN A 181 -2.72 -18.09 25.96
C ASN A 181 -3.05 -16.61 26.28
N VAL A 182 -2.16 -15.65 26.00
CA VAL A 182 -2.43 -14.21 26.15
C VAL A 182 -2.44 -13.43 24.82
N ILE A 183 -2.14 -14.09 23.70
CA ILE A 183 -2.15 -13.48 22.36
C ILE A 183 -3.60 -13.22 21.88
N ASP A 184 -3.82 -12.04 21.33
CA ASP A 184 -5.02 -11.65 20.60
C ASP A 184 -4.61 -11.23 19.17
N ILE A 185 -4.94 -12.06 18.19
CA ILE A 185 -4.67 -11.79 16.76
C ILE A 185 -5.73 -10.81 16.27
N SER A 186 -5.49 -9.55 16.60
CA SER A 186 -6.52 -8.54 16.80
C SER A 186 -7.14 -7.98 15.52
N LYS A 187 -6.35 -7.89 14.43
CA LYS A 187 -6.72 -7.48 13.07
C LYS A 187 -5.52 -7.48 12.12
N LYS A 188 -5.82 -7.33 10.82
CA LYS A 188 -4.90 -6.75 9.84
C LYS A 188 -5.18 -5.24 9.80
N GLU A 189 -4.15 -4.39 9.82
CA GLU A 189 -4.30 -2.93 9.90
C GLU A 189 -4.45 -2.27 8.52
N SER A 190 -4.98 -1.05 8.53
CA SER A 190 -5.24 -0.22 7.36
C SER A 190 -3.95 0.25 6.69
N PHE A 191 -3.92 0.28 5.36
CA PHE A 191 -2.79 0.76 4.56
C PHE A 191 -2.35 2.20 4.92
N MET A 192 -3.31 3.08 5.29
CA MET A 192 -3.14 4.52 5.51
C MET A 192 -4.31 5.08 6.35
N SER A 193 -4.11 6.22 7.02
CA SER A 193 -5.19 6.98 7.68
C SER A 193 -6.07 7.77 6.69
N MET A 194 -7.31 8.11 7.10
CA MET A 194 -8.20 8.96 6.29
C MET A 194 -7.64 10.38 6.11
N ASP A 195 -7.06 11.00 7.15
CA ASP A 195 -6.52 12.36 7.06
C ASP A 195 -5.34 12.42 6.08
N THR A 196 -4.44 11.43 6.12
CA THR A 196 -3.31 11.30 5.20
C THR A 196 -3.77 11.09 3.75
N ALA A 197 -4.80 10.27 3.53
CA ALA A 197 -5.37 10.06 2.20
C ALA A 197 -5.98 11.35 1.62
N ILE A 198 -6.69 12.13 2.44
CA ILE A 198 -7.21 13.44 2.05
C ILE A 198 -6.07 14.42 1.75
N GLU A 199 -4.97 14.39 2.51
CA GLU A 199 -3.80 15.25 2.26
C GLU A 199 -3.13 14.96 0.91
N ILE A 200 -2.93 13.69 0.57
CA ILE A 200 -2.42 13.30 -0.75
C ILE A 200 -3.38 13.72 -1.86
N TYR A 201 -4.70 13.56 -1.67
CA TYR A 201 -5.70 14.02 -2.64
C TYR A 201 -5.64 15.54 -2.86
N GLU A 202 -5.55 16.32 -1.78
CA GLU A 202 -5.37 17.76 -1.89
C GLU A 202 -4.06 18.14 -2.59
N GLU A 203 -2.97 17.38 -2.38
CA GLU A 203 -1.69 17.60 -3.04
C GLU A 203 -1.68 17.20 -4.52
N GLY A 204 -2.40 16.13 -4.88
CA GLY A 204 -2.64 15.75 -6.28
C GLY A 204 -3.28 16.88 -7.07
N LEU A 205 -4.35 17.49 -6.55
CA LEU A 205 -4.98 18.68 -7.14
C LEU A 205 -4.03 19.89 -7.26
N LYS A 206 -3.16 20.10 -6.27
CA LYS A 206 -2.15 21.18 -6.29
C LYS A 206 -1.08 20.94 -7.37
N ALA A 207 -0.77 19.67 -7.68
CA ALA A 207 0.31 19.28 -8.59
C ALA A 207 -0.13 19.06 -10.05
N THR A 208 -1.28 18.41 -10.28
CA THR A 208 -1.65 17.86 -11.60
C THR A 208 -2.60 18.75 -12.39
N SER A 209 -3.62 19.32 -11.73
CA SER A 209 -4.75 20.03 -12.34
C SER A 209 -4.41 21.44 -12.84
N ASN A 210 -3.24 21.62 -13.47
CA ASN A 210 -2.58 22.90 -13.77
C ASN A 210 -2.42 23.85 -12.55
N GLY A 211 -2.59 23.34 -11.33
CA GLY A 211 -2.64 24.11 -10.08
C GLY A 211 -4.00 24.76 -9.78
N GLU A 212 -5.10 24.37 -10.44
CA GLU A 212 -6.46 24.87 -10.18
C GLU A 212 -7.04 24.37 -8.84
N THR A 213 -6.51 24.91 -7.75
CA THR A 213 -6.97 24.68 -6.36
C THR A 213 -8.31 25.36 -6.03
N SER A 214 -9.10 25.75 -7.04
CA SER A 214 -10.38 26.46 -6.89
C SER A 214 -11.41 25.63 -6.12
N GLY A 215 -11.45 24.31 -6.35
CA GLY A 215 -12.29 23.37 -5.60
C GLY A 215 -11.96 23.33 -4.11
N LEU A 216 -10.68 23.22 -3.75
CA LEU A 216 -10.21 23.18 -2.35
C LEU A 216 -10.48 24.46 -1.56
N ASN A 217 -10.64 25.59 -2.24
CA ASN A 217 -10.97 26.89 -1.64
C ASN A 217 -12.48 27.22 -1.71
N SER A 218 -13.31 26.25 -2.11
CA SER A 218 -14.76 26.40 -2.26
C SER A 218 -15.50 26.32 -0.93
N GLU A 219 -16.65 27.01 -0.81
CA GLU A 219 -17.56 26.83 0.33
C GLU A 219 -18.26 25.45 0.35
N PHE A 220 -18.14 24.68 -0.74
CA PHE A 220 -18.61 23.30 -0.86
C PHE A 220 -17.55 22.24 -0.50
N TYR A 221 -16.33 22.64 -0.13
CA TYR A 221 -15.26 21.72 0.29
C TYR A 221 -15.03 21.77 1.81
N SER A 222 -15.03 20.59 2.44
CA SER A 222 -14.59 20.37 3.82
C SER A 222 -14.07 18.95 3.97
N ARG A 223 -13.05 18.75 4.82
CA ARG A 223 -12.62 17.39 5.21
C ARG A 223 -13.73 16.63 5.93
N ASP A 224 -14.66 17.33 6.60
CA ASP A 224 -15.84 16.75 7.26
C ASP A 224 -16.82 16.04 6.30
N TYR A 225 -16.68 16.22 4.98
CA TYR A 225 -17.54 15.58 3.97
C TYR A 225 -16.95 14.27 3.43
N PHE A 226 -15.74 13.89 3.86
CA PHE A 226 -15.16 12.58 3.54
C PHE A 226 -15.65 11.50 4.51
N ALA A 227 -15.86 10.30 3.97
CA ALA A 227 -16.15 9.10 4.76
C ALA A 227 -15.38 7.89 4.22
N ILE A 228 -15.03 6.94 5.10
CA ILE A 228 -14.49 5.64 4.71
C ILE A 228 -15.67 4.75 4.27
N GLU A 229 -15.68 4.34 3.00
CA GLU A 229 -16.62 3.35 2.47
C GLU A 229 -16.05 1.92 2.57
N GLN A 230 -14.75 1.78 2.32
CA GLN A 230 -14.02 0.52 2.41
C GLN A 230 -12.61 0.76 2.96
N ASP A 231 -12.20 -0.09 3.89
CA ASP A 231 -10.90 -0.09 4.57
C ASP A 231 -10.37 -1.52 4.47
N GLU A 232 -9.57 -1.76 3.43
CA GLU A 232 -8.90 -3.04 3.19
C GLU A 232 -7.40 -2.89 3.51
N PRO A 233 -6.69 -4.00 3.73
CA PRO A 233 -5.31 -3.94 4.22
C PRO A 233 -4.31 -3.28 3.26
N ASP A 234 -4.56 -3.34 1.96
CA ASP A 234 -3.70 -2.80 0.89
C ASP A 234 -4.32 -1.57 0.20
N SER A 235 -5.54 -1.18 0.60
CA SER A 235 -6.32 -0.18 -0.11
C SER A 235 -7.43 0.47 0.72
N LEU A 236 -7.61 1.78 0.53
CA LEU A 236 -8.59 2.60 1.25
C LEU A 236 -9.51 3.26 0.22
N MET A 237 -10.83 3.08 0.35
CA MET A 237 -11.82 3.83 -0.44
C MET A 237 -12.48 4.89 0.42
N LEU A 238 -12.25 6.14 0.07
CA LEU A 238 -12.99 7.27 0.60
C LEU A 238 -14.12 7.65 -0.37
N SER A 239 -15.21 8.18 0.19
CA SER A 239 -16.21 8.94 -0.55
C SER A 239 -16.27 10.39 -0.08
N PHE A 240 -16.88 11.26 -0.87
CA PHE A 240 -17.08 12.68 -0.59
C PHE A 240 -18.49 13.14 -1.00
N GLU A 241 -19.27 13.71 -0.08
CA GLU A 241 -20.63 14.18 -0.35
C GLU A 241 -20.63 15.58 -1.00
N ASN A 242 -21.01 15.66 -2.27
CA ASN A 242 -20.93 16.89 -3.07
C ASN A 242 -22.07 17.87 -2.72
N GLN A 243 -21.81 18.78 -1.77
CA GLN A 243 -22.80 19.73 -1.25
C GLN A 243 -23.33 20.75 -2.29
N GLY A 244 -22.60 20.96 -3.39
CA GLY A 244 -22.94 21.99 -4.39
C GLY A 244 -23.93 21.50 -5.46
N ARG A 245 -23.70 20.31 -6.01
CA ARG A 245 -24.52 19.73 -7.08
C ARG A 245 -25.37 18.52 -6.64
N GLY A 246 -25.09 17.97 -5.45
CA GLY A 246 -25.55 16.65 -5.06
C GLY A 246 -24.73 15.54 -5.73
N GLY A 247 -24.91 14.31 -5.27
CA GLY A 247 -24.07 13.17 -5.68
C GLY A 247 -22.93 12.92 -4.71
N GLN A 248 -22.15 11.88 -5.01
CA GLN A 248 -21.06 11.40 -4.18
C GLN A 248 -19.89 11.02 -5.10
N ASP A 249 -18.71 11.55 -4.81
CA ASP A 249 -17.48 11.23 -5.54
C ASP A 249 -16.66 10.23 -4.70
N TYR A 250 -15.85 9.39 -5.34
CA TYR A 250 -15.11 8.30 -4.69
C TYR A 250 -13.62 8.32 -5.08
N TYR A 251 -12.76 8.00 -4.12
CA TYR A 251 -11.30 8.01 -4.25
C TYR A 251 -10.76 6.71 -3.69
N PHE A 252 -10.18 5.87 -4.56
CA PHE A 252 -9.67 4.56 -4.19
C PHE A 252 -8.14 4.58 -4.20
N PHE A 253 -7.56 4.56 -2.99
CA PHE A 253 -6.12 4.58 -2.75
C PHE A 253 -5.58 3.14 -2.69
N LYS A 254 -4.49 2.84 -3.39
CA LYS A 254 -3.80 1.53 -3.41
C LYS A 254 -2.32 1.70 -3.12
N GLY A 255 -1.77 0.91 -2.21
CA GLY A 255 -0.32 0.76 -2.06
C GLY A 255 0.27 -0.13 -3.16
N GLU A 256 1.19 0.39 -3.96
CA GLU A 256 1.95 -0.37 -4.96
C GLU A 256 3.45 -0.09 -4.81
N ASP A 257 4.14 -0.96 -4.05
CA ASP A 257 5.55 -0.85 -3.69
C ASP A 257 5.89 0.54 -3.07
N ASP A 258 6.61 1.38 -3.81
CA ASP A 258 7.06 2.74 -3.42
C ASP A 258 6.07 3.84 -3.84
N THR A 259 4.89 3.46 -4.35
CA THR A 259 3.91 4.36 -4.97
C THR A 259 2.50 4.15 -4.42
N ILE A 260 1.66 5.17 -4.61
CA ILE A 260 0.27 5.16 -4.21
C ILE A 260 -0.58 5.54 -5.42
N LYS A 261 -1.38 4.59 -5.92
CA LYS A 261 -2.36 4.89 -6.97
C LYS A 261 -3.65 5.39 -6.36
N ILE A 262 -4.26 6.35 -7.05
CA ILE A 262 -5.46 7.06 -6.60
C ILE A 262 -6.42 7.08 -7.78
N ASP A 263 -7.36 6.14 -7.79
CA ASP A 263 -8.42 6.06 -8.79
C ASP A 263 -9.58 6.96 -8.35
N THR A 264 -9.88 8.00 -9.12
CA THR A 264 -10.98 8.94 -8.86
C THR A 264 -12.17 8.62 -9.74
N TYR A 265 -13.34 8.51 -9.09
CA TYR A 265 -14.62 8.23 -9.73
C TYR A 265 -15.65 9.31 -9.35
N PHE A 266 -16.11 10.09 -10.33
CA PHE A 266 -17.16 11.09 -10.11
C PHE A 266 -18.55 10.46 -10.28
N GLU A 267 -19.49 10.82 -9.39
CA GLU A 267 -20.87 10.34 -9.28
C GLU A 267 -21.08 8.82 -9.00
N SER A 268 -20.21 7.93 -9.48
CA SER A 268 -20.30 6.48 -9.28
C SER A 268 -18.98 5.75 -9.54
N TYR A 269 -18.62 4.84 -8.63
CA TYR A 269 -17.47 3.93 -8.76
C TYR A 269 -17.77 2.63 -9.54
N GLU A 270 -19.00 2.42 -10.04
CA GLU A 270 -19.36 1.25 -10.86
C GLU A 270 -18.84 1.32 -12.33
N LYS A 271 -17.86 2.18 -12.62
CA LYS A 271 -17.27 2.37 -13.97
C LYS A 271 -16.14 1.36 -14.21
N ASP A 272 -16.01 0.87 -15.44
CA ASP A 272 -14.92 -0.03 -15.85
C ASP A 272 -13.52 0.63 -15.78
N GLU A 273 -13.46 1.96 -15.91
CA GLU A 273 -12.25 2.79 -15.84
C GLU A 273 -12.50 4.01 -14.92
N PRO A 274 -11.51 4.49 -14.15
CA PRO A 274 -11.64 5.72 -13.37
C PRO A 274 -11.69 6.95 -14.28
N ASP A 275 -12.28 8.05 -13.83
CA ASP A 275 -12.29 9.32 -14.58
C ASP A 275 -10.90 9.95 -14.65
N ILE A 276 -10.15 9.84 -13.55
CA ILE A 276 -8.78 10.33 -13.37
C ILE A 276 -8.03 9.28 -12.54
N GLN A 277 -6.84 8.88 -12.98
CA GLN A 277 -5.90 8.10 -12.18
C GLN A 277 -4.68 8.97 -11.86
N TRP A 278 -4.32 9.06 -10.58
CA TRP A 278 -3.02 9.59 -10.17
C TRP A 278 -2.11 8.46 -9.68
N THR A 279 -0.82 8.60 -9.92
CA THR A 279 0.24 7.87 -9.22
C THR A 279 1.09 8.87 -8.44
N TYR A 280 1.13 8.71 -7.11
CA TYR A 280 2.01 9.43 -6.20
C TYR A 280 3.25 8.59 -5.92
N ASP A 281 4.44 9.13 -6.19
CA ASP A 281 5.73 8.52 -5.85
C ASP A 281 6.20 9.07 -4.50
N ILE A 282 6.37 8.16 -3.52
CA ILE A 282 6.49 8.54 -2.10
C ILE A 282 7.83 9.23 -1.80
N TYR A 283 8.94 8.74 -2.38
CA TYR A 283 10.28 9.31 -2.12
C TYR A 283 10.53 10.62 -2.84
N THR A 284 10.01 10.78 -4.06
CA THR A 284 10.17 12.03 -4.82
C THR A 284 9.10 13.06 -4.49
N GLN A 285 8.00 12.65 -3.84
CA GLN A 285 6.81 13.45 -3.57
C GLN A 285 6.22 14.06 -4.86
N THR A 286 6.20 13.27 -5.94
CA THR A 286 5.68 13.71 -7.25
C THR A 286 4.43 12.96 -7.67
N PHE A 287 3.57 13.65 -8.40
CA PHE A 287 2.36 13.09 -9.00
C PHE A 287 2.51 12.96 -10.51
N THR A 288 2.03 11.83 -11.05
CA THR A 288 1.72 11.64 -12.46
C THR A 288 0.20 11.49 -12.61
N GLU A 289 -0.39 12.14 -13.61
CA GLU A 289 -1.82 12.08 -13.93
C GLU A 289 -2.03 11.38 -15.28
N GLU A 290 -2.96 10.42 -15.30
CA GLU A 290 -3.55 9.85 -16.51
C GLU A 290 -5.07 10.09 -16.46
N LEU A 291 -5.62 10.60 -17.56
CA LEU A 291 -7.05 10.91 -17.69
C LEU A 291 -7.76 9.79 -18.45
N SER A 292 -9.03 9.53 -18.12
CA SER A 292 -9.86 8.66 -18.97
C SER A 292 -9.99 9.25 -20.38
N GLN A 293 -10.22 8.41 -21.40
CA GLN A 293 -10.38 8.89 -22.77
C GLN A 293 -11.53 9.91 -22.90
N GLU A 294 -12.58 9.76 -22.09
CA GLU A 294 -13.69 10.72 -21.99
C GLU A 294 -13.25 12.07 -21.39
N ARG A 295 -12.41 12.06 -20.35
CA ARG A 295 -11.83 13.30 -19.79
C ARG A 295 -10.81 13.95 -20.73
N GLU A 296 -10.03 13.19 -21.49
CA GLU A 296 -9.19 13.74 -22.57
C GLU A 296 -10.04 14.41 -23.67
N ASP A 297 -11.14 13.77 -24.09
CA ASP A 297 -12.04 14.32 -25.13
C ASP A 297 -12.79 15.58 -24.67
N GLN A 298 -12.94 15.77 -23.36
CA GLN A 298 -13.45 16.99 -22.71
C GLN A 298 -12.35 18.06 -22.53
N GLN A 299 -11.12 17.70 -22.16
CA GLN A 299 -9.97 18.61 -22.06
C GLN A 299 -9.33 18.95 -23.43
N LYS A 300 -10.17 19.26 -24.43
CA LYS A 300 -9.69 19.73 -25.74
C LYS A 300 -9.11 21.13 -25.63
N VAL A 301 -7.78 21.21 -25.49
CA VAL A 301 -7.02 22.46 -25.53
C VAL A 301 -7.35 23.25 -26.80
N ILE A 302 -7.91 24.45 -26.62
CA ILE A 302 -8.48 25.27 -27.69
C ILE A 302 -7.36 26.11 -28.30
N GLU A 303 -6.60 25.55 -29.25
CA GLU A 303 -5.46 26.21 -29.89
C GLU A 303 -5.77 26.72 -31.32
N PRO A 304 -5.59 28.01 -31.64
CA PRO A 304 -5.21 29.12 -30.74
C PRO A 304 -6.38 29.55 -29.86
N PHE A 305 -6.12 29.93 -28.60
CA PHE A 305 -7.20 30.37 -27.72
C PHE A 305 -7.63 31.81 -28.03
N THR A 306 -8.84 31.96 -28.57
CA THR A 306 -9.42 33.22 -29.04
C THR A 306 -10.92 33.24 -28.83
N GLU A 307 -11.55 34.41 -28.94
CA GLU A 307 -13.01 34.54 -28.87
C GLU A 307 -13.74 33.74 -29.96
N GLU A 308 -13.17 33.62 -31.16
CA GLU A 308 -13.78 32.86 -32.28
C GLU A 308 -13.68 31.34 -32.04
N THR A 309 -12.51 30.85 -31.62
CA THR A 309 -12.29 29.42 -31.35
C THR A 309 -12.99 28.94 -30.09
N ALA A 310 -13.02 29.76 -29.02
CA ALA A 310 -13.78 29.44 -27.81
C ALA A 310 -15.31 29.49 -28.04
N PHE A 311 -15.80 30.37 -28.91
CA PHE A 311 -17.23 30.40 -29.27
C PHE A 311 -17.66 29.17 -30.08
N GLU A 312 -16.91 28.79 -31.13
CA GLU A 312 -17.25 27.58 -31.89
C GLU A 312 -17.03 26.30 -31.05
N TYR A 313 -16.10 26.29 -30.09
CA TYR A 313 -15.96 25.20 -29.12
C TYR A 313 -17.21 25.03 -28.23
N ILE A 314 -17.65 26.07 -27.51
CA ILE A 314 -18.84 25.95 -26.63
C ILE A 314 -20.10 25.64 -27.44
N LYS A 315 -20.16 26.12 -28.68
CA LYS A 315 -21.23 25.81 -29.63
C LYS A 315 -21.24 24.34 -30.07
N GLU A 316 -20.08 23.70 -30.19
CA GLU A 316 -19.96 22.26 -30.42
C GLU A 316 -20.40 21.45 -29.19
N GLN A 317 -19.89 21.78 -27.99
CA GLN A 317 -20.22 21.06 -26.76
C GLN A 317 -21.71 21.11 -26.40
N GLU A 318 -22.31 22.31 -26.42
CA GLU A 318 -23.73 22.52 -26.08
C GLU A 318 -24.68 22.22 -27.25
N GLY A 319 -24.16 21.79 -28.41
CA GLY A 319 -24.96 21.50 -29.61
C GLY A 319 -25.72 22.73 -30.16
N PHE A 320 -25.22 23.95 -29.92
CA PHE A 320 -25.88 25.19 -30.34
C PHE A 320 -25.90 25.35 -31.87
N ASN A 321 -27.01 25.85 -32.38
CA ASN A 321 -27.19 26.11 -33.81
C ASN A 321 -26.79 27.55 -34.21
N ASP A 322 -26.79 27.83 -35.51
CA ASP A 322 -26.38 29.14 -36.07
C ASP A 322 -27.31 30.32 -35.73
N ASP A 323 -28.41 30.14 -34.98
CA ASP A 323 -29.15 31.26 -34.38
C ASP A 323 -28.39 31.87 -33.19
N ILE A 324 -27.47 31.13 -32.57
CA ILE A 324 -26.72 31.60 -31.41
C ILE A 324 -25.54 32.50 -31.82
N ALA A 325 -25.24 33.52 -31.02
CA ALA A 325 -24.03 34.35 -31.13
C ALA A 325 -23.61 34.93 -29.77
N VAL A 326 -22.35 35.33 -29.68
CA VAL A 326 -21.81 36.15 -28.57
C VAL A 326 -22.47 37.54 -28.57
N GLN A 327 -23.00 37.96 -27.41
CA GLN A 327 -23.45 39.34 -27.16
C GLN A 327 -22.39 40.15 -26.41
N VAL A 328 -21.71 39.50 -25.45
CA VAL A 328 -20.64 40.08 -24.64
C VAL A 328 -19.54 39.04 -24.54
N SER A 329 -18.30 39.46 -24.74
CA SER A 329 -17.08 38.70 -24.49
C SER A 329 -16.16 39.51 -23.60
N LYS A 330 -15.47 38.85 -22.66
CA LYS A 330 -14.45 39.46 -21.82
C LYS A 330 -13.37 38.45 -21.45
N THR A 331 -12.16 38.64 -21.96
CA THR A 331 -10.96 37.96 -21.42
C THR A 331 -10.71 38.39 -19.98
N ARG A 332 -10.34 37.43 -19.13
CA ARG A 332 -10.10 37.59 -17.70
C ARG A 332 -8.61 37.54 -17.39
N ASP A 333 -8.23 37.92 -16.17
CA ASP A 333 -6.81 38.04 -15.77
C ASP A 333 -6.12 36.66 -15.65
N ASP A 334 -6.92 35.60 -15.49
CA ASP A 334 -6.58 34.17 -15.55
C ASP A 334 -6.41 33.65 -17.00
N GLY A 335 -6.67 34.49 -18.02
CA GLY A 335 -6.61 34.15 -19.43
C GLY A 335 -7.90 33.56 -20.03
N SER A 336 -8.85 33.11 -19.20
CA SER A 336 -10.15 32.59 -19.65
C SER A 336 -11.02 33.65 -20.34
N ILE A 337 -12.02 33.23 -21.10
CA ILE A 337 -12.97 34.14 -21.76
C ILE A 337 -14.38 33.91 -21.20
N GLU A 338 -14.96 34.98 -20.65
CA GLU A 338 -16.34 35.02 -20.21
C GLU A 338 -17.24 35.49 -21.37
N MET A 339 -18.19 34.66 -21.81
CA MET A 339 -19.07 34.92 -22.95
C MET A 339 -20.56 34.82 -22.59
N THR A 340 -21.32 35.90 -22.80
CA THR A 340 -22.79 35.85 -22.78
C THR A 340 -23.31 35.55 -24.18
N LEU A 341 -24.05 34.45 -24.34
CA LEU A 341 -24.60 34.00 -25.62
C LEU A 341 -26.08 34.39 -25.76
N ILE A 342 -26.50 34.68 -27.00
CA ILE A 342 -27.87 35.04 -27.35
C ILE A 342 -28.40 34.29 -28.57
N SER A 343 -29.69 34.00 -28.56
CA SER A 343 -30.51 33.65 -29.73
C SER A 343 -30.91 34.92 -30.49
N LYS A 344 -30.62 34.96 -31.80
CA LYS A 344 -31.00 36.06 -32.70
C LYS A 344 -32.52 36.08 -32.92
N GLU A 345 -33.17 34.92 -33.01
CA GLU A 345 -34.63 34.83 -33.12
C GLU A 345 -35.34 35.37 -31.88
N LEU A 346 -34.94 34.97 -30.67
CA LEU A 346 -35.57 35.45 -29.43
C LEU A 346 -35.33 36.95 -29.20
N GLN A 347 -34.15 37.47 -29.55
CA GLN A 347 -33.88 38.90 -29.51
C GLN A 347 -34.70 39.66 -30.57
N GLY A 348 -34.83 39.13 -31.79
CA GLY A 348 -35.64 39.70 -32.87
C GLY A 348 -37.14 39.77 -32.54
N ASN A 349 -37.62 38.84 -31.73
CA ASN A 349 -38.98 38.83 -31.19
C ASN A 349 -39.18 39.76 -29.96
N GLY A 350 -38.14 40.49 -29.53
CA GLY A 350 -38.21 41.47 -28.45
C GLY A 350 -37.95 40.93 -27.04
N GLY A 351 -37.45 39.70 -26.91
CA GLY A 351 -36.88 39.20 -25.66
C GLY A 351 -35.47 39.74 -25.39
N SER A 352 -34.86 39.35 -24.27
CA SER A 352 -33.43 39.59 -24.02
C SER A 352 -32.54 38.86 -25.03
N GLY A 353 -32.99 37.70 -25.50
CA GLY A 353 -32.24 36.78 -26.35
C GLY A 353 -31.26 35.89 -25.59
N THR A 354 -30.89 36.24 -24.36
CA THR A 354 -29.92 35.50 -23.52
C THR A 354 -30.24 34.02 -23.43
N VAL A 355 -29.27 33.20 -23.81
CA VAL A 355 -29.26 31.75 -23.56
C VAL A 355 -28.60 31.51 -22.20
N ASP A 356 -27.31 31.87 -22.09
CA ASP A 356 -26.51 31.70 -20.88
C ASP A 356 -25.28 32.63 -20.89
N THR A 357 -24.46 32.61 -19.83
CA THR A 357 -23.11 33.17 -19.79
C THR A 357 -22.11 32.12 -19.31
N PHE A 358 -21.20 31.72 -20.20
CA PHE A 358 -20.14 30.77 -19.90
C PHE A 358 -18.84 31.47 -19.48
N ILE A 359 -18.02 30.79 -18.67
CA ILE A 359 -16.58 31.06 -18.55
C ILE A 359 -15.86 29.87 -19.19
N ILE A 360 -15.07 30.12 -20.24
CA ILE A 360 -14.37 29.10 -21.05
C ILE A 360 -12.87 29.27 -20.86
N TYR A 361 -12.14 28.19 -20.64
CA TYR A 361 -10.72 28.18 -20.31
C TYR A 361 -9.87 27.65 -21.49
N PRO A 362 -8.56 27.98 -21.57
CA PRO A 362 -7.71 27.58 -22.69
C PRO A 362 -7.58 26.05 -22.89
N ASN A 363 -7.76 25.27 -21.82
CA ASN A 363 -7.68 23.81 -21.82
C ASN A 363 -9.00 23.10 -22.23
N GLY A 364 -10.05 23.85 -22.60
CA GLY A 364 -11.36 23.28 -22.95
C GLY A 364 -12.35 23.18 -21.78
N ASN A 365 -11.90 23.34 -20.53
CA ASN A 365 -12.81 23.44 -19.39
C ASN A 365 -13.76 24.63 -19.56
N TYR A 366 -15.01 24.48 -19.12
CA TYR A 366 -15.95 25.60 -19.05
C TYR A 366 -16.96 25.43 -17.91
N ASN A 367 -17.58 26.54 -17.50
CA ASN A 367 -18.70 26.56 -16.57
C ASN A 367 -19.80 27.50 -17.07
N SER A 368 -21.06 27.12 -16.85
CA SER A 368 -22.22 28.03 -16.92
C SER A 368 -22.17 29.07 -15.77
N LYS A 369 -23.08 30.05 -15.81
CA LYS A 369 -23.41 30.93 -14.66
C LYS A 369 -24.89 30.82 -14.26
N HIS A 370 -25.60 29.81 -14.75
CA HIS A 370 -26.97 29.48 -14.36
C HIS A 370 -27.09 28.09 -13.69
N ASP A 371 -26.06 27.25 -13.84
CA ASP A 371 -25.79 26.03 -13.04
C ASP A 371 -24.54 26.19 -12.14
#